data_AF-A0AA41WKE3-F1
#
_entry.id   AF-A0AA41WKE3-F1
#
_cell.length_a   1.000
_cell.length_b   1.000
_cell.length_c   1.000
_cell.angle_alpha   90.00
_cell.angle_beta   90.00
_cell.angle_gamma   90.00
#
_symmetry.space_group_name_H-M   'P 1'
#
loop_
_entity.id
_entity.type
_entity.pdbx_description
1 polymer ?
#
loop_
_entity_poly.entity_id
_entity_poly.type
_entity_poly.pdbx_seq_one_letter_code
_entity_poly.pdbx_strand_id
1 'polypeptide(L)'
;MNASPSATYKGFDLYPLVYRTEIAQSWPRKRADRTFNASVVICLAGHQPGAEHSRVFRMTPTAWENVGTARRGALKFGEDVINGLVPGESVASL
;
A
#
# COMPACT_ATOMS: atom_id res chain seq x y z
N MET A 1 13.03 0.74 13.72
CA MET A 1 12.32 -0.42 13.13
C MET A 1 13.11 -0.85 11.91
N ASN A 2 13.71 -2.04 11.94
CA ASN A 2 14.40 -2.59 10.77
C ASN A 2 13.36 -3.38 9.98
N ALA A 3 12.47 -2.66 9.29
CA ALA A 3 11.53 -3.30 8.39
C ALA A 3 12.32 -3.71 7.14
N SER A 4 12.51 -5.01 6.93
CA SER A 4 12.98 -5.51 5.64
C SER A 4 11.88 -5.29 4.61
N PRO A 5 12.23 -4.91 3.37
CA PRO A 5 11.25 -4.77 2.30
C PRO A 5 10.53 -6.09 2.07
N SER A 6 9.25 -6.01 1.72
CA SER A 6 8.50 -7.19 1.29
C SER A 6 8.85 -7.60 -0.14
N ALA A 7 9.31 -6.65 -0.95
CA ALA A 7 9.84 -6.85 -2.29
C ALA A 7 10.73 -5.67 -2.68
N THR A 8 11.66 -5.91 -3.62
CA THR A 8 12.46 -4.88 -4.27
C THR A 8 12.17 -4.91 -5.77
N TYR A 9 11.90 -3.76 -6.37
CA TYR A 9 11.52 -3.62 -7.76
C TYR A 9 12.15 -2.39 -8.39
N LYS A 10 12.93 -2.57 -9.47
CA LYS A 10 13.58 -1.49 -10.25
C LYS A 10 14.30 -0.43 -9.40
N GLY A 11 15.03 -0.85 -8.36
CA GLY A 11 15.77 0.07 -7.49
C GLY A 11 14.93 0.71 -6.38
N PHE A 12 13.70 0.23 -6.16
CA PHE A 12 12.84 0.65 -5.06
C PHE A 12 12.49 -0.52 -4.15
N ASP A 13 12.37 -0.24 -2.86
CA ASP A 13 11.93 -1.15 -1.82
C ASP A 13 10.44 -0.90 -1.48
N LEU A 14 9.66 -1.98 -1.42
CA LEU A 14 8.21 -1.97 -1.25
C LEU A 14 7.80 -2.48 0.13
N TYR A 15 7.04 -1.67 0.86
CA TYR A 15 6.52 -1.99 2.20
C TYR A 15 4.98 -1.90 2.19
N PRO A 16 4.27 -3.02 2.04
CA PRO A 16 2.82 -3.04 2.06
C PRO A 16 2.29 -2.73 3.46
N LEU A 17 1.33 -1.81 3.53
CA LEU A 17 0.61 -1.41 4.73
C LEU A 17 -0.83 -1.92 4.60
N VAL A 18 -1.18 -2.99 5.31
CA VAL A 18 -2.55 -3.54 5.32
C VAL A 18 -3.23 -3.16 6.62
N TYR A 19 -4.41 -2.57 6.52
CA TYR A 19 -5.19 -2.11 7.68
C TYR A 19 -6.66 -2.47 7.51
N ARG A 20 -7.36 -2.62 8.65
CA ARG A 20 -8.81 -2.84 8.64
C ARG A 20 -9.51 -1.51 8.47
N THR A 21 -10.57 -1.49 7.67
CA THR A 21 -11.49 -0.36 7.63
C THR A 21 -12.73 -0.70 8.41
N GLU A 22 -13.05 0.14 9.38
CA GLU A 22 -14.34 0.11 10.05
C GLU A 22 -15.31 0.89 9.16
N ILE A 23 -16.29 0.20 8.58
CA ILE A 23 -17.38 0.88 7.90
C ILE A 23 -18.21 1.56 8.99
N ALA A 24 -18.35 2.89 8.89
CA ALA A 24 -19.21 3.66 9.78
C ALA A 24 -20.59 2.98 9.83
N GLN A 25 -21.02 2.58 11.03
CA GLN A 25 -22.30 1.91 11.22
C GLN A 25 -23.44 2.85 10.77
N SER A 26 -23.93 2.69 9.55
CA SER A 26 -25.22 3.24 9.17
C SER A 26 -26.31 2.33 9.73
N TRP A 27 -27.22 2.88 10.52
CA TRP A 27 -28.45 2.19 10.88
C TRP A 27 -29.34 2.04 9.63
N PRO A 28 -29.98 0.88 9.39
CA PRO A 28 -29.98 -0.35 10.18
C PRO A 28 -28.72 -1.21 9.98
N ARG A 29 -28.35 -1.93 11.04
CA ARG A 29 -27.11 -2.71 11.19
C ARG A 29 -26.89 -3.73 10.07
N LYS A 30 -26.32 -3.29 8.95
CA LYS A 30 -25.66 -4.21 8.00
C LYS A 30 -24.46 -4.81 8.74
N ARG A 31 -24.22 -6.11 8.62
CA ARG A 31 -22.97 -6.68 9.15
C ARG A 31 -21.84 -5.87 8.54
N ALA A 32 -20.96 -5.31 9.37
CA ALA A 32 -19.70 -4.78 8.88
C ALA A 32 -18.95 -5.98 8.29
N ASP A 33 -18.98 -6.11 6.96
CA ASP A 33 -18.00 -6.88 6.25
C ASP A 33 -16.65 -6.28 6.64
N ARG A 34 -15.91 -7.02 7.46
CA ARG A 34 -14.58 -6.58 7.90
C ARG A 34 -13.67 -6.66 6.69
N THR A 35 -13.57 -5.57 5.95
CA THR A 35 -12.74 -5.49 4.75
C THR A 35 -11.39 -4.88 5.11
N PHE A 36 -10.34 -5.42 4.52
CA PHE A 36 -9.01 -4.83 4.60
C PHE A 36 -8.85 -3.82 3.48
N ASN A 37 -8.21 -2.70 3.78
CA ASN A 37 -7.64 -1.80 2.79
C ASN A 37 -6.12 -1.92 2.82
N ALA A 38 -5.47 -1.41 1.78
CA ALA A 38 -4.03 -1.43 1.70
C ALA A 38 -3.45 -0.14 1.10
N SER A 39 -2.20 0.11 1.46
CA SER A 39 -1.33 1.13 0.89
C SER A 39 0.06 0.52 0.75
N VAL A 40 0.97 1.22 0.10
CA VAL A 40 2.37 0.78 -0.02
C VAL A 40 3.29 1.97 0.24
N VAL A 41 4.30 1.76 1.08
CA VAL A 41 5.44 2.68 1.14
C VAL A 41 6.42 2.24 0.07
N ILE A 42 6.82 3.18 -0.78
CA ILE A 42 7.88 2.98 -1.75
C ILE A 42 9.08 3.79 -1.26
N CYS A 43 10.25 3.16 -1.20
CA CYS A 43 11.50 3.78 -0.81
C CYS A 43 12.58 3.50 -1.85
N LEU A 44 13.59 4.37 -2.00
CA LEU A 44 14.79 4.02 -2.75
C LEU A 44 15.48 2.81 -2.10
N ALA A 45 15.90 1.84 -2.91
CA ALA A 45 16.46 0.60 -2.40
C ALA A 45 17.72 0.85 -1.55
N GLY A 46 17.79 0.21 -0.39
CA GLY A 46 18.90 0.40 0.56
C GLY A 46 18.77 1.61 1.47
N HIS A 47 17.75 2.46 1.28
CA HIS A 47 17.40 3.52 2.22
C HIS A 47 16.34 3.04 3.22
N GLN A 48 16.30 3.66 4.39
CA GLN A 48 15.33 3.30 5.43
C GLN A 48 13.99 4.02 5.20
N PRO A 49 12.85 3.31 5.26
CA PRO A 49 11.53 3.95 5.14
C PRO A 49 11.32 4.97 6.28
N GLY A 50 10.75 6.13 5.94
CA GLY A 50 10.58 7.27 6.86
C GLY A 50 11.59 8.41 6.66
N ALA A 51 12.59 8.23 5.78
CA ALA A 51 13.47 9.30 5.31
C ALA A 51 12.86 10.05 4.10
N GLU A 52 13.54 11.11 3.64
CA GLU A 52 13.16 11.88 2.44
C GLU A 52 13.02 11.02 1.17
N HIS A 53 13.64 9.84 1.15
CA HIS A 53 13.63 8.88 0.05
C HIS A 53 12.44 7.92 0.05
N SER A 54 11.34 8.26 0.72
CA SER A 54 10.18 7.38 0.83
C SER A 54 8.85 8.14 0.82
N ARG A 55 7.81 7.51 0.27
CA ARG A 55 6.43 8.04 0.28
C ARG A 55 5.42 6.92 0.39
N VAL A 56 4.30 7.22 1.06
CA VAL A 56 3.15 6.34 1.15
C VAL A 56 2.21 6.61 -0.03
N PHE A 57 1.94 5.57 -0.81
CA PHE A 57 0.96 5.58 -1.90
C PHE A 57 -0.28 4.84 -1.44
N ARG A 58 -1.42 5.53 -1.46
CA ARG A 58 -2.70 4.97 -1.02
C ARG A 58 -3.43 4.39 -2.22
N MET A 59 -3.85 3.13 -2.09
CA MET A 59 -4.73 2.53 -3.09
C MET A 59 -6.12 3.18 -2.97
N THR A 60 -6.83 3.29 -4.10
CA THR A 60 -8.27 3.56 -4.05
C THR A 60 -8.94 2.53 -3.14
N PRO A 61 -9.87 2.94 -2.26
CA PRO A 61 -10.50 2.05 -1.30
C PRO A 61 -11.02 0.78 -1.99
N THR A 62 -10.40 -0.34 -1.66
CA THR A 62 -10.70 -1.65 -2.23
C THR A 62 -10.89 -2.59 -1.07
N ALA A 63 -12.09 -3.14 -0.95
CA ALA A 63 -12.43 -4.09 0.08
C ALA A 63 -11.80 -5.44 -0.21
N TRP A 64 -10.74 -5.78 0.53
CA TRP A 64 -10.12 -7.11 0.45
C TRP A 64 -10.67 -8.03 1.55
N GLU A 65 -10.95 -9.28 1.21
CA GLU A 65 -11.48 -10.28 2.15
C GLU A 65 -10.44 -10.71 3.20
N ASN A 66 -9.16 -10.69 2.84
CA ASN A 66 -8.07 -11.10 3.74
C ASN A 66 -6.77 -10.32 3.54
N VAL A 67 -5.93 -10.37 4.58
CA VAL A 67 -4.63 -9.68 4.65
C VAL A 67 -3.68 -10.12 3.53
N GLY A 68 -3.66 -11.41 3.20
CA GLY A 68 -2.76 -11.96 2.18
C GLY A 68 -3.05 -11.40 0.79
N THR A 69 -4.33 -11.32 0.42
CA THR A 69 -4.78 -10.71 -0.83
C THR A 69 -4.49 -9.21 -0.87
N ALA A 70 -4.78 -8.50 0.23
CA ALA A 70 -4.50 -7.07 0.36
C ALA A 70 -3.00 -6.76 0.21
N ARG A 71 -2.14 -7.58 0.83
CA ARG A 71 -0.68 -7.45 0.75
C ARG A 71 -0.18 -7.63 -0.69
N ARG A 72 -0.64 -8.66 -1.41
CA ARG A 72 -0.26 -8.87 -2.81
C ARG A 72 -0.78 -7.74 -3.70
N GLY A 73 -2.00 -7.27 -3.47
CA GLY A 73 -2.56 -6.10 -4.16
C GLY A 73 -1.71 -4.85 -3.96
N ALA A 74 -1.25 -4.59 -2.73
CA ALA A 74 -0.38 -3.45 -2.43
C ALA A 74 0.99 -3.53 -3.13
N LEU A 75 1.58 -4.73 -3.22
CA LEU A 75 2.84 -4.93 -3.94
C LEU A 75 2.67 -4.66 -5.44
N LYS A 76 1.63 -5.25 -6.06
CA LYS A 76 1.32 -5.02 -7.48
C LYS A 76 1.03 -3.55 -7.77
N PHE A 77 0.28 -2.88 -6.89
CA PHE A 77 0.03 -1.45 -7.00
C PHE A 77 1.33 -0.63 -6.90
N GLY A 78 2.24 -1.00 -6.00
CA GLY A 78 3.56 -0.36 -5.91
C GLY A 78 4.37 -0.48 -7.20
N GLU A 79 4.37 -1.68 -7.81
CA GLU A 79 4.99 -1.89 -9.13
C GLU A 79 4.32 -1.02 -10.21
N ASP A 80 2.98 -0.87 -10.18
CA ASP A 80 2.24 -0.03 -11.13
C ASP A 80 2.57 1.46 -10.97
N VAL A 81 2.75 1.95 -9.74
CA VAL A 81 3.23 3.32 -9.49
C VAL A 81 4.64 3.50 -10.05
N ILE A 82 5.55 2.56 -9.78
CA ILE A 82 6.94 2.63 -10.30
C ILE A 82 6.97 2.60 -11.84
N ASN A 83 6.05 1.87 -12.45
CA ASN A 83 5.92 1.80 -13.91
C ASN A 83 5.18 2.99 -14.52
N GLY A 84 4.68 3.95 -13.72
CA GLY A 84 3.93 5.11 -14.20
C GLY A 84 2.53 4.75 -14.72
N LEU A 85 1.96 3.63 -14.27
CA LEU A 85 0.65 3.13 -14.71
C LEU A 85 -0.50 3.64 -13.83
N VAL A 86 -0.20 4.34 -12.73
CA VAL A 86 -1.19 4.93 -11.82
C VAL A 86 -1.29 6.43 -12.08
N PRO A 87 -2.42 6.93 -12.62
CA PRO A 87 -2.59 8.35 -12.90
C PRO A 87 -2.44 9.22 -11.64
N GLY A 88 -1.63 10.28 -11.74
CA GLY A 88 -1.42 11.23 -10.65
C GLY A 88 -0.41 10.80 -9.59
N GLU A 89 0.09 9.55 -9.64
CA GLU A 89 1.11 9.04 -8.73
C GLU A 89 2.44 8.86 -9.47
N SER A 90 3.55 9.17 -8.80
CA SER A 90 4.89 9.01 -9.36
C SER A 90 5.96 8.90 -8.28
N VAL A 91 7.01 8.14 -8.58
CA VAL A 91 8.23 8.02 -7.77
C VAL A 91 9.34 8.97 -8.19
N ALA A 92 9.13 9.83 -9.21
CA ALA A 92 10.17 10.70 -9.76
C ALA A 92 10.72 11.75 -8.77
N SER A 93 9.99 12.00 -7.67
CA SER A 93 10.39 12.93 -6.61
C SER A 93 10.88 12.23 -5.34
N LEU A 94 11.21 10.93 -5.42
CA LEU A 94 11.80 10.15 -4.31
C LEU A 94 13.33 10.16 -4.37
#